data_AF-A0A0N4YTW3-F1
#
_entry.id   AF-A0A0N4YTW3-F1
#
_cell.length_a   1.000
_cell.length_b   1.000
_cell.length_c   1.000
_cell.angle_alpha   90.00
_cell.angle_beta   90.00
_cell.angle_gamma   90.00
#
_symmetry.space_group_name_H-M   'P 1'
#
loop_
_entity.id
_entity.type
_entity.pdbx_description
1 polymer ?
#
loop_
_entity_poly.entity_id
_entity_poly.type
_entity_poly.pdbx_seq_one_letter_code
_entity_poly.pdbx_strand_id
1 'polypeptide(L)'
;MDQHLLLLKQFVNNVRANTDILHEPAFDFFKEFMEDSWFLYVYFKVEPPIPYPTDIDNSGVIEPDDNSEPLPMGDPSKEATDEDLEKANEARDKAMEAFSDGNFDDALKYYTEAIELNPGLAILHAKRANVLLKLKRPVAAIADCDKAISINADSAQGYKFRGRAYR
;
A
#
# COMPACT_ATOMS: atom_id res chain seq x y z
N MET A 1 4.18 39.89 -18.66
CA MET A 1 3.65 38.54 -18.34
C MET A 1 4.64 37.74 -17.50
N ASP A 2 5.94 37.78 -17.83
CA ASP A 2 6.96 36.99 -17.11
C ASP A 2 7.29 37.50 -15.68
N GLN A 3 7.29 38.82 -15.47
CA GLN A 3 7.66 39.41 -14.18
C GLN A 3 6.68 39.09 -13.04
N HIS A 4 5.38 39.09 -13.32
CA HIS A 4 4.37 38.72 -12.32
C HIS A 4 4.47 37.24 -11.93
N LEU A 5 4.78 36.37 -12.90
CA LEU A 5 5.00 34.95 -12.65
C LEU A 5 6.25 34.70 -11.79
N LEU A 6 7.33 35.46 -12.04
CA LEU A 6 8.56 35.37 -11.25
C LEU A 6 8.33 35.83 -9.80
N LEU A 7 7.65 36.96 -9.62
CA LEU A 7 7.30 37.47 -8.29
C LEU A 7 6.40 36.48 -7.53
N LEU A 8 5.42 35.88 -8.21
CA LEU A 8 4.56 34.86 -7.61
C LEU A 8 5.36 33.63 -7.16
N LYS A 9 6.28 33.14 -8.00
CA LYS A 9 7.15 31.99 -7.64
C LYS A 9 8.04 32.31 -6.44
N GLN A 10 8.61 33.51 -6.38
CA GLN A 10 9.42 33.95 -5.24
C GLN A 10 8.58 34.04 -3.97
N PHE A 11 7.38 34.63 -4.05
CA PHE A 11 6.45 34.68 -2.93
C PHE A 11 6.11 33.27 -2.41
N VAL A 12 5.76 32.34 -3.30
CA VAL A 12 5.46 30.94 -2.92
C VAL A 12 6.65 30.27 -2.22
N ASN A 13 7.87 30.50 -2.70
CA ASN A 13 9.06 29.93 -2.07
C ASN A 13 9.32 30.53 -0.68
N ASN A 14 9.09 31.83 -0.50
CA ASN A 14 9.25 32.50 0.79
C ASN A 14 8.22 32.01 1.81
N VAL A 15 6.96 31.84 1.40
CA VAL A 15 5.90 31.28 2.27
C VAL A 15 6.20 29.84 2.66
N ARG A 16 6.79 29.03 1.76
CA ARG A 16 7.24 27.66 2.08
C ARG A 16 8.39 27.62 3.08
N ALA A 17 9.27 28.62 3.03
CA ALA A 17 10.40 28.72 3.95
C ALA A 17 9.98 29.27 5.33
N ASN A 18 8.98 30.16 5.36
CA ASN A 18 8.44 30.73 6.58
C ASN A 18 6.97 31.12 6.39
N THR A 19 6.08 30.40 7.05
CA THR A 19 4.62 30.61 6.97
C THR A 19 4.15 31.84 7.73
N ASP A 20 4.92 32.35 8.69
CA ASP A 20 4.51 33.48 9.53
C ASP A 20 4.40 34.80 8.75
N ILE A 21 5.01 34.87 7.56
CA ILE A 21 4.93 36.01 6.64
C ILE A 21 3.47 36.31 6.27
N LEU A 22 2.60 35.29 6.24
CA LEU A 22 1.17 35.45 5.94
C LEU A 22 0.38 36.14 7.05
N HIS A 23 0.96 36.30 8.24
CA HIS A 23 0.35 36.97 9.38
C HIS A 23 0.76 38.44 9.49
N GLU A 24 1.65 38.93 8.61
CA GLU A 24 1.96 40.36 8.57
C GLU A 24 0.76 41.16 8.04
N PRO A 25 0.45 42.33 8.63
CA PRO A 25 -0.69 43.17 8.20
C PRO A 25 -0.67 43.55 6.72
N ALA A 26 0.51 43.54 6.08
CA ALA A 26 0.65 43.83 4.66
C ALA A 26 -0.01 42.77 3.74
N PHE A 27 -0.27 41.57 4.26
CA PHE A 27 -0.91 40.46 3.53
C PHE A 27 -2.37 40.22 3.93
N ASP A 28 -3.00 41.16 4.66
CA ASP A 28 -4.41 41.03 5.05
C ASP A 28 -5.35 40.86 3.85
N PHE A 29 -5.06 41.50 2.71
CA PHE A 29 -5.83 41.31 1.47
C PHE A 29 -5.76 39.86 0.94
N PHE A 30 -4.64 39.16 1.17
CA PHE A 30 -4.47 37.78 0.76
C PHE A 30 -5.24 36.84 1.68
N LYS A 31 -5.31 37.20 2.97
CA LYS A 31 -6.20 36.53 3.92
C LYS A 31 -7.66 36.69 3.49
N GLU A 32 -8.11 37.91 3.17
CA GLU A 32 -9.45 38.16 2.62
C GLU A 32 -9.71 37.37 1.33
N PHE A 33 -8.77 37.34 0.39
CA PHE A 33 -8.86 36.53 -0.84
C PHE A 33 -9.00 35.02 -0.58
N MET A 34 -8.30 34.50 0.44
CA MET A 34 -8.40 33.10 0.88
C MET A 34 -9.73 32.82 1.58
N GLU A 35 -10.29 33.79 2.30
CA GLU A 35 -11.60 33.70 2.95
C GLU A 35 -12.76 33.78 1.93
N ASP A 36 -12.66 34.65 0.92
CA ASP A 36 -13.64 34.81 -0.18
C ASP A 36 -13.61 33.64 -1.19
N SER A 37 -12.47 32.96 -1.32
CA SER A 37 -12.36 31.69 -2.03
C SER A 37 -12.94 30.55 -1.18
N TRP A 38 -14.27 30.60 -1.00
CA TRP A 38 -15.15 29.78 -0.16
C TRP A 38 -14.80 28.27 -0.08
N PHE A 39 -14.13 27.70 -1.09
CA PHE A 39 -13.78 26.28 -1.12
C PHE A 39 -12.67 25.87 -0.12
N LEU A 40 -11.74 26.77 0.24
CA LEU A 40 -10.69 26.49 1.23
C LEU A 40 -11.07 26.94 2.65
N TYR A 41 -11.86 28.01 2.77
CA TYR A 41 -12.30 28.54 4.06
C TYR A 41 -13.27 27.61 4.80
N VAL A 42 -14.17 26.92 4.07
CA VAL A 42 -15.06 25.90 4.64
C VAL A 42 -14.26 24.72 5.21
N TYR A 43 -13.14 24.35 4.58
CA TYR A 43 -12.29 23.24 5.03
C TYR A 43 -11.49 23.56 6.32
N PHE A 44 -11.25 24.85 6.62
CA PHE A 44 -10.43 25.27 7.76
C PHE A 44 -11.18 25.96 8.91
N LYS A 45 -12.41 26.49 8.72
CA LYS A 45 -13.15 27.20 9.80
C LYS A 45 -14.58 26.73 10.09
N VAL A 46 -15.29 26.04 9.19
CA VAL A 46 -16.74 25.78 9.38
C VAL A 46 -17.04 24.48 10.12
N GLU A 47 -16.09 23.56 10.15
CA GLU A 47 -16.09 22.47 11.11
C GLU A 47 -14.95 22.75 12.09
N PRO A 48 -15.11 22.60 13.42
CA PRO A 48 -13.93 22.38 14.24
C PRO A 48 -13.12 21.29 13.52
N PRO A 49 -11.76 21.33 13.46
CA PRO A 49 -11.04 20.14 13.04
C PRO A 49 -11.67 19.03 13.86
N ILE A 50 -12.33 18.07 13.20
CA ILE A 50 -12.89 16.90 13.88
C ILE A 50 -11.75 16.53 14.80
N PRO A 51 -11.88 16.68 16.14
CA PRO A 51 -10.73 16.56 17.00
C PRO A 51 -10.14 15.23 16.60
N TYR A 52 -8.94 15.24 15.98
CA TYR A 52 -8.33 14.02 15.46
C TYR A 52 -8.48 13.10 16.64
N PRO A 53 -9.25 12.00 16.53
CA PRO A 53 -9.60 11.24 17.71
C PRO A 53 -8.27 11.01 18.42
N THR A 54 -8.05 11.65 19.57
CA THR A 54 -6.77 11.48 20.26
C THR A 54 -6.68 10.02 20.70
N ASP A 55 -7.85 9.44 20.86
CA ASP A 55 -8.16 8.03 20.91
C ASP A 55 -8.62 7.58 19.52
N ILE A 56 -7.72 7.56 18.52
CA ILE A 56 -7.98 6.75 17.32
C ILE A 56 -8.13 5.33 17.84
N ASP A 57 -9.33 4.77 17.68
CA ASP A 57 -9.58 3.39 18.01
C ASP A 57 -8.75 2.50 17.07
N ASN A 58 -7.53 2.22 17.49
CA ASN A 58 -6.61 1.34 16.78
C ASN A 58 -6.99 -0.14 16.94
N SER A 59 -8.13 -0.47 17.58
CA SER A 59 -8.58 -1.86 17.73
C SER A 59 -8.79 -2.58 16.39
N GLY A 60 -8.93 -1.85 15.28
CA GLY A 60 -9.00 -2.38 13.92
C GLY A 60 -7.71 -2.24 13.10
N VAL A 61 -6.65 -1.66 13.65
CA VAL A 61 -5.37 -1.52 12.95
C VAL A 61 -4.60 -2.82 13.09
N ILE A 62 -4.24 -3.41 11.95
CA ILE A 62 -3.32 -4.53 11.93
C ILE A 62 -1.94 -3.96 12.23
N GLU A 63 -1.38 -4.35 13.36
CA GLU A 63 0.01 -4.03 13.68
C GLU A 63 0.92 -4.52 12.54
N PRO A 64 1.95 -3.74 12.18
CA PRO A 64 2.92 -4.20 11.20
C PRO A 64 3.45 -5.56 11.63
N ASP A 65 3.70 -6.41 10.64
CA ASP A 65 4.46 -7.64 10.87
C ASP A 65 5.79 -7.28 11.57
N ASP A 66 6.52 -8.27 12.09
CA ASP A 66 7.91 -8.05 12.49
C ASP A 66 8.67 -7.24 11.40
N ASN A 67 9.78 -6.56 11.74
CA ASN A 67 10.61 -5.77 10.79
C ASN A 67 11.25 -6.64 9.68
N SER A 68 10.44 -7.46 9.01
CA SER A 68 10.74 -8.38 7.95
C SER A 68 10.57 -7.63 6.64
N GLU A 69 11.57 -7.77 5.78
CA GLU A 69 11.61 -7.09 4.51
C GLU A 69 10.39 -7.47 3.65
N PRO A 70 9.88 -6.54 2.83
CA PRO A 70 8.85 -6.84 1.86
C PRO A 70 9.26 -8.02 0.97
N LEU A 71 8.34 -8.98 0.82
CA LEU A 71 8.59 -10.15 -0.02
C LEU A 71 8.59 -9.77 -1.50
N PRO A 72 9.44 -10.40 -2.33
CA PRO A 72 9.45 -10.11 -3.76
C PRO A 72 8.15 -10.59 -4.41
N MET A 73 7.59 -9.76 -5.27
CA MET A 73 6.32 -9.99 -5.98
C MET A 73 6.52 -10.45 -7.44
N GLY A 74 7.77 -10.67 -7.83
CA GLY A 74 8.20 -10.87 -9.20
C GLY A 74 8.02 -9.61 -10.06
N ASP A 75 8.52 -9.66 -11.30
CA ASP A 75 8.37 -8.57 -12.27
C ASP A 75 6.99 -8.67 -12.96
N PRO A 76 6.06 -7.72 -12.76
CA PRO A 76 4.74 -7.76 -13.39
C PRO A 76 4.77 -7.77 -14.92
N SER A 77 5.88 -7.34 -15.54
CA SER A 77 6.06 -7.31 -17.00
C SER A 77 6.72 -8.56 -17.57
N LYS A 78 7.17 -9.50 -16.71
CA LYS A 78 7.77 -10.75 -17.16
C LYS A 78 6.73 -11.62 -17.87
N GLU A 79 6.99 -11.89 -19.14
CA GLU A 79 6.35 -12.97 -19.88
C GLU A 79 7.10 -14.27 -19.55
N ALA A 80 6.45 -15.17 -18.79
CA ALA A 80 7.04 -16.44 -18.40
C ALA A 80 7.13 -17.37 -19.61
N THR A 81 8.34 -17.87 -19.89
CA THR A 81 8.57 -18.90 -20.92
C THR A 81 7.97 -20.24 -20.49
N ASP A 82 7.81 -21.19 -21.42
CA ASP A 82 7.33 -22.55 -21.09
C ASP A 82 8.22 -23.21 -20.02
N GLU A 83 9.54 -22.97 -20.08
CA GLU A 83 10.49 -23.46 -19.08
C GLU A 83 10.30 -22.77 -17.70
N ASP A 84 10.05 -21.46 -17.68
CA ASP A 84 9.71 -20.75 -16.43
C ASP A 84 8.40 -21.30 -15.82
N LEU A 85 7.39 -21.58 -16.65
CA LEU A 85 6.11 -22.12 -16.21
C LEU A 85 6.26 -23.52 -15.61
N GLU A 86 7.07 -24.38 -16.23
CA GLU A 86 7.38 -25.72 -15.70
C GLU A 86 8.07 -25.62 -14.34
N LYS A 87 9.13 -24.81 -14.23
CA LYS A 87 9.83 -24.58 -12.96
C LYS A 87 8.94 -23.94 -11.90
N ALA A 88 8.07 -23.00 -12.29
CA ALA A 88 7.12 -22.38 -11.38
C ALA A 88 6.13 -23.41 -10.82
N ASN A 89 5.67 -24.35 -11.65
CA ASN A 89 4.79 -25.43 -11.22
C ASN A 89 5.51 -26.40 -10.28
N GLU A 90 6.76 -26.78 -10.56
CA GLU A 90 7.57 -27.60 -9.65
C GLU A 90 7.78 -26.93 -8.29
N ALA A 91 8.14 -25.63 -8.28
CA ALA A 91 8.31 -24.86 -7.06
C ALA A 91 6.98 -24.77 -6.29
N ARG A 92 5.87 -24.54 -6.98
CA ARG A 92 4.53 -24.54 -6.38
C ARG A 92 4.19 -25.90 -5.74
N ASP A 93 4.55 -27.01 -6.38
CA ASP A 93 4.26 -28.35 -5.87
C ASP A 93 5.09 -28.66 -4.62
N LYS A 94 6.39 -28.30 -4.62
CA LYS A 94 7.25 -28.33 -3.41
C LYS A 94 6.69 -27.46 -2.29
N ALA A 95 6.17 -26.27 -2.62
CA ALA A 95 5.54 -25.39 -1.64
C ALA A 95 4.28 -26.02 -1.02
N MET A 96 3.48 -26.72 -1.82
CA MET A 96 2.29 -27.42 -1.36
C MET A 96 2.63 -28.60 -0.44
N GLU A 97 3.67 -29.36 -0.77
CA GLU A 97 4.19 -30.45 0.07
C GLU A 97 4.69 -29.90 1.41
N ALA A 98 5.60 -28.91 1.39
CA ALA A 98 6.10 -28.25 2.59
C ALA A 98 4.97 -27.66 3.46
N PHE A 99 3.94 -27.07 2.83
CA PHE A 99 2.78 -26.57 3.55
C PHE A 99 1.98 -27.69 4.22
N SER A 100 1.80 -28.82 3.55
CA SER A 100 1.11 -29.99 4.11
C SER A 100 1.86 -30.58 5.31
N ASP A 101 3.20 -30.54 5.26
CA ASP A 101 4.07 -31.00 6.33
C ASP A 101 4.17 -30.01 7.51
N GLY A 102 3.62 -28.80 7.35
CA GLY A 102 3.68 -27.74 8.35
C GLY A 102 4.98 -26.92 8.33
N ASN A 103 5.86 -27.16 7.34
CA ASN A 103 7.11 -26.43 7.13
C ASN A 103 6.82 -25.11 6.40
N PHE A 104 6.24 -24.15 7.13
CA PHE A 104 5.73 -22.91 6.53
C PHE A 104 6.82 -21.99 5.98
N ASP A 105 8.03 -21.98 6.55
CA ASP A 105 9.15 -21.19 6.03
C ASP A 105 9.63 -21.71 4.65
N ASP A 106 9.72 -23.03 4.50
CA ASP A 106 10.07 -23.65 3.22
C ASP A 106 8.95 -23.45 2.19
N ALA A 107 7.69 -23.59 2.61
CA ALA A 107 6.55 -23.28 1.74
C ALA A 107 6.58 -21.82 1.26
N LEU A 108 6.91 -20.88 2.15
CA LEU A 108 7.04 -19.46 1.80
C LEU A 108 8.16 -19.24 0.77
N LYS A 109 9.31 -19.89 0.97
CA LYS A 109 10.44 -19.83 0.03
C LYS A 109 10.06 -20.35 -1.35
N TYR A 110 9.48 -21.54 -1.42
CA TYR A 110 9.11 -22.15 -2.70
C TYR A 110 7.99 -21.41 -3.42
N TYR A 111 7.01 -20.86 -2.70
CA TYR A 111 6.02 -19.98 -3.33
C TYR A 111 6.64 -18.69 -3.84
N THR A 112 7.65 -18.16 -3.17
CA THR A 112 8.37 -16.97 -3.61
C THR A 112 9.13 -17.24 -4.92
N GLU A 113 9.84 -18.37 -5.01
CA GLU A 113 10.48 -18.82 -6.25
C GLU A 113 9.46 -18.98 -7.39
N ALA A 114 8.31 -19.61 -7.12
CA ALA A 114 7.25 -19.77 -8.11
C ALA A 114 6.71 -18.42 -8.62
N ILE A 115 6.61 -17.42 -7.73
CA ILE A 115 6.14 -16.06 -8.07
C ILE A 115 7.18 -15.30 -8.91
N GLU A 116 8.47 -15.44 -8.62
CA GLU A 116 9.51 -14.79 -9.44
C GLU A 116 9.57 -15.38 -10.86
N LEU A 117 9.25 -16.67 -11.01
CA LEU A 117 9.17 -17.35 -12.30
C LEU A 117 7.87 -17.03 -13.05
N ASN A 118 6.72 -16.98 -12.36
CA ASN A 118 5.41 -16.70 -12.94
C ASN A 118 4.60 -15.69 -12.09
N PRO A 119 4.94 -14.40 -12.14
CA PRO A 119 4.30 -13.38 -11.31
C PRO A 119 2.85 -13.10 -11.68
N GLY A 120 2.45 -13.46 -12.91
CA GLY A 120 1.10 -13.28 -13.44
C GLY A 120 0.09 -14.34 -12.99
N LEU A 121 0.49 -15.32 -12.19
CA LEU A 121 -0.41 -16.39 -11.75
C LEU A 121 -1.03 -16.10 -10.37
N ALA A 122 -2.28 -15.62 -10.37
CA ALA A 122 -3.01 -15.18 -9.17
C ALA A 122 -3.03 -16.22 -8.03
N ILE A 123 -3.10 -17.51 -8.37
CA ILE A 123 -3.17 -18.58 -7.36
C ILE A 123 -1.88 -18.68 -6.53
N LEU A 124 -0.72 -18.32 -7.07
CA LEU A 124 0.54 -18.37 -6.33
C LEU A 124 0.54 -17.35 -5.18
N HIS A 125 0.16 -16.11 -5.49
CA HIS A 125 0.01 -15.03 -4.49
C HIS A 125 -1.03 -15.41 -3.42
N ALA A 126 -2.20 -15.91 -3.82
CA ALA A 126 -3.23 -16.32 -2.86
C ALA A 126 -2.76 -17.47 -1.95
N LYS A 127 -1.97 -18.41 -2.47
CA LYS A 127 -1.43 -19.53 -1.68
C LYS A 127 -0.34 -19.07 -0.74
N ARG A 128 0.57 -18.19 -1.19
CA ARG A 128 1.60 -17.58 -0.34
C ARG A 128 0.99 -16.76 0.79
N ALA A 129 -0.09 -16.00 0.54
CA ALA A 129 -0.85 -15.32 1.58
C ALA A 129 -1.36 -16.28 2.66
N ASN A 130 -1.85 -17.46 2.29
CA ASN A 130 -2.28 -18.46 3.27
C ASN A 130 -1.11 -18.99 4.12
N VAL A 131 0.09 -19.12 3.55
CA VAL A 131 1.31 -19.46 4.31
C VAL A 131 1.65 -18.33 5.29
N LEU A 132 1.60 -17.07 4.84
CA LEU A 132 1.88 -15.90 5.68
C LEU A 132 0.92 -15.78 6.87
N LEU A 133 -0.36 -16.12 6.67
CA LEU A 133 -1.32 -16.23 7.78
C LEU A 133 -0.96 -17.32 8.80
N LYS A 134 -0.31 -18.41 8.38
CA LYS A 134 0.20 -19.44 9.30
C LYS A 134 1.44 -18.97 10.06
N LEU A 135 2.26 -18.15 9.42
CA LEU A 135 3.43 -17.50 10.00
C LEU A 135 3.09 -16.25 10.83
N LYS A 136 1.80 -15.89 10.96
CA LYS A 136 1.32 -14.69 11.66
C LYS A 136 1.89 -13.39 11.08
N ARG A 137 2.00 -13.32 9.75
CA ARG A 137 2.40 -12.14 8.97
C ARG A 137 1.22 -11.56 8.17
N PRO A 138 0.18 -11.01 8.84
CA PRO A 138 -1.05 -10.54 8.19
C PRO A 138 -0.83 -9.39 7.20
N VAL A 139 0.11 -8.47 7.43
CA VAL A 139 0.34 -7.33 6.52
C VAL A 139 0.90 -7.82 5.19
N ALA A 140 1.91 -8.69 5.22
CA ALA A 140 2.42 -9.33 4.01
C ALA A 140 1.34 -10.19 3.31
N ALA A 141 0.49 -10.88 4.08
CA ALA A 141 -0.61 -11.66 3.51
C ALA A 141 -1.63 -10.79 2.77
N ILE A 142 -1.91 -9.56 3.25
CA ILE A 142 -2.80 -8.61 2.57
C ILE A 142 -2.21 -8.19 1.23
N ALA A 143 -0.92 -7.84 1.19
CA ALA A 143 -0.25 -7.45 -0.04
C ALA A 143 -0.34 -8.55 -1.12
N ASP A 144 -0.09 -9.80 -0.75
CA ASP A 144 -0.26 -10.95 -1.65
C ASP A 144 -1.72 -11.14 -2.08
N CYS A 145 -2.68 -10.97 -1.16
CA CYS A 145 -4.09 -11.10 -1.51
C CYS A 145 -4.54 -10.01 -2.50
N ASP A 146 -4.09 -8.77 -2.30
CA ASP A 146 -4.37 -7.65 -3.19
C ASP A 146 -3.76 -7.89 -4.57
N LYS A 147 -2.53 -8.41 -4.61
CA LYS A 147 -1.90 -8.82 -5.88
C LYS A 147 -2.71 -9.92 -6.56
N ALA A 148 -3.10 -10.97 -5.85
CA ALA A 148 -3.94 -12.04 -6.39
C ALA A 148 -5.26 -11.54 -6.98
N ILE A 149 -5.93 -10.62 -6.29
CA ILE A 149 -7.19 -10.00 -6.73
C ILE A 149 -6.97 -9.07 -7.93
N SER A 150 -5.86 -8.33 -7.96
CA SER A 150 -5.53 -7.46 -9.11
C SER A 150 -5.29 -8.25 -10.39
N ILE A 151 -4.73 -9.46 -10.28
CA ILE A 151 -4.51 -10.37 -11.42
C ILE A 151 -5.80 -11.08 -11.80
N ASN A 152 -6.54 -11.58 -10.81
CA ASN A 152 -7.82 -12.25 -11.01
C ASN A 152 -8.85 -11.72 -10.01
N ALA A 153 -9.72 -10.82 -10.49
CA ALA A 153 -10.75 -10.18 -9.68
C ALA A 153 -11.78 -11.15 -9.10
N ASP A 154 -11.92 -12.36 -9.67
CA ASP A 154 -12.83 -13.41 -9.20
C ASP A 154 -12.15 -14.42 -8.26
N SER A 155 -10.93 -14.14 -7.81
CA SER A 155 -10.17 -15.02 -6.91
C SER A 155 -10.82 -15.13 -5.52
N ALA A 156 -11.71 -16.10 -5.35
CA ALA A 156 -12.35 -16.40 -4.07
C ALA A 156 -11.34 -16.65 -2.93
N GLN A 157 -10.18 -17.25 -3.25
CA GLN A 157 -9.11 -17.45 -2.27
C GLN A 157 -8.46 -16.13 -1.84
N GLY A 158 -8.22 -15.20 -2.77
CA GLY A 158 -7.70 -13.86 -2.46
C GLY A 158 -8.58 -13.15 -1.44
N TYR A 159 -9.90 -13.06 -1.69
CA TYR A 159 -10.82 -12.44 -0.72
C TYR A 159 -10.91 -13.20 0.60
N LYS A 160 -10.96 -14.54 0.57
CA LYS A 160 -11.04 -15.37 1.76
C LYS A 160 -9.84 -15.15 2.68
N PHE A 161 -8.62 -15.15 2.13
CA PHE A 161 -7.41 -14.97 2.94
C PHE A 161 -7.22 -13.53 3.38
N ARG A 162 -7.58 -12.55 2.53
CA ARG A 162 -7.58 -11.14 2.93
C ARG A 162 -8.51 -10.88 4.12
N GLY A 163 -9.73 -11.42 4.09
CA GLY A 163 -10.67 -11.32 5.21
C GLY A 163 -10.20 -12.04 6.48
N ARG A 164 -9.32 -13.05 6.37
CA ARG A 164 -8.66 -13.68 7.52
C ARG A 164 -7.48 -12.87 8.05
N ALA A 165 -6.83 -12.06 7.22
CA ALA A 165 -5.73 -11.19 7.63
C ALA A 165 -6.22 -9.99 8.46
N TYR A 166 -7.45 -9.53 8.21
CA TYR A 166 -8.12 -8.46 8.97
C TYR A 166 -8.77 -8.92 10.29
N ARG A 167 -8.54 -10.15 10.75
CA ARG A 167 -9.11 -10.71 11.99
C ARG A 167 -8.03 -11.10 12.96
#